data_AF-A0A7S2SFY9-F1
#
_entry.id   AF-A0A7S2SFY9-F1
#
_cell.length_a   1.000
_cell.length_b   1.000
_cell.length_c   1.000
_cell.angle_alpha   90.00
_cell.angle_beta   90.00
_cell.angle_gamma   90.00
#
_symmetry.space_group_name_H-M   'P 1'
#
loop_
_entity.id
_entity.type
_entity.pdbx_description
1 polymer ?
#
loop_
_entity_poly.entity_id
_entity_poly.type
_entity_poly.pdbx_seq_one_letter_code
_entity_poly.pdbx_strand_id
1 'polypeptide(L)'
;GWTFWNLLKRFGNIRWRFSDTHGQMLSMDSYAKYIVNLEGLTDDSPLGIYDSEFGDEDSPTNILTSEYTVPPCFSPDIFDLADDDDDNNNGERPPWRWILIGPARSGTGMHIDPLWTNAWVTLLQ
;
A
#
# COMPACT_ATOMS: atom_id res chain seq x y z
N GLY A 1 17.21 2.74 -0.83
CA GLY A 1 16.10 3.50 -0.23
C GLY A 1 14.90 3.49 -1.15
N TRP A 2 13.74 3.86 -0.64
CA TRP A 2 12.45 3.80 -1.35
C TRP A 2 12.24 5.04 -2.23
N THR A 3 12.98 5.11 -3.33
CA THR A 3 12.66 6.04 -4.43
C THR A 3 11.90 5.28 -5.52
N PHE A 4 11.06 5.98 -6.28
CA PHE A 4 10.27 5.35 -7.35
C PHE A 4 11.14 4.51 -8.30
N TRP A 5 12.27 5.05 -8.77
CA TRP A 5 13.16 4.36 -9.70
C TRP A 5 13.86 3.14 -9.10
N ASN A 6 14.17 3.17 -7.80
CA ASN A 6 14.73 2.01 -7.11
C ASN A 6 13.68 0.90 -6.95
N LEU A 7 12.44 1.26 -6.61
CA LEU A 7 11.34 0.31 -6.54
C LEU A 7 11.02 -0.27 -7.92
N LEU A 8 10.99 0.54 -8.97
CA LEU A 8 10.81 0.09 -10.35
C LEU A 8 11.88 -0.94 -10.76
N LYS A 9 13.16 -0.67 -10.42
CA LYS A 9 14.26 -1.61 -10.69
C LYS A 9 14.09 -2.94 -9.96
N ARG A 10 13.54 -2.92 -8.73
CA ARG A 10 13.37 -4.12 -7.89
C ARG A 10 12.11 -4.92 -8.24
N PHE A 11 11.04 -4.24 -8.63
CA PHE A 11 9.69 -4.79 -8.69
C PHE A 11 8.95 -4.45 -9.99
N GLY A 12 9.67 -4.17 -11.08
CA GLY A 12 9.10 -3.72 -12.37
C GLY A 12 7.98 -4.63 -12.90
N ASN A 13 8.21 -5.94 -12.88
CA ASN A 13 7.24 -6.94 -13.35
C ASN A 13 6.17 -7.30 -12.31
N ILE A 14 6.30 -6.85 -11.06
CA ILE A 14 5.34 -7.13 -9.99
C ILE A 14 4.12 -6.25 -10.18
N ARG A 15 2.95 -6.86 -9.96
CA ARG A 15 1.65 -6.19 -9.99
C ARG A 15 1.35 -5.59 -8.63
N TRP A 16 0.87 -4.36 -8.64
CA TRP A 16 0.49 -3.59 -7.46
C TRP A 16 -0.98 -3.23 -7.53
N ARG A 17 -1.65 -3.15 -6.38
CA ARG A 17 -3.05 -2.75 -6.27
C ARG A 17 -3.21 -1.23 -6.38
N PHE A 18 -4.31 -0.81 -6.99
CA PHE A 18 -4.73 0.60 -7.09
C PHE A 18 -6.02 0.87 -6.30
N SER A 19 -6.62 -0.19 -5.77
CA SER A 19 -7.85 -0.15 -4.98
C SER A 19 -8.04 -1.50 -4.32
N ASP A 20 -8.21 -1.50 -2.99
CA ASP A 20 -8.47 -2.73 -2.26
C ASP A 20 -9.90 -3.27 -2.47
N THR A 21 -10.82 -2.40 -2.89
CA THR A 21 -12.23 -2.76 -3.09
C THR A 21 -12.52 -3.34 -4.47
N HIS A 22 -11.67 -3.08 -5.47
CA HIS A 22 -11.95 -3.42 -6.87
C HIS A 22 -10.94 -4.41 -7.49
N GLY A 23 -9.90 -4.81 -6.76
CA GLY A 23 -8.95 -5.85 -7.18
C GLY A 23 -8.16 -5.53 -8.44
N GLN A 24 -8.20 -4.28 -8.93
CA GLN A 24 -7.47 -3.89 -10.13
C GLN A 24 -5.98 -3.72 -9.80
N MET A 25 -5.15 -4.37 -10.62
CA MET A 25 -3.70 -4.34 -10.46
C MET A 25 -3.00 -4.06 -11.79
N LEU A 26 -1.89 -3.35 -11.71
CA LEU A 26 -1.01 -3.06 -12.84
C LEU A 26 0.45 -3.36 -12.47
N SER A 27 1.26 -3.81 -13.43
CA SER A 27 2.69 -3.96 -13.17
C SER A 27 3.35 -2.60 -12.94
N MET A 28 4.39 -2.54 -12.10
CA MET A 28 5.11 -1.29 -11.85
C MET A 28 5.72 -0.71 -13.14
N ASP A 29 6.16 -1.55 -14.06
CA ASP A 29 6.62 -1.15 -15.40
C ASP A 29 5.54 -0.46 -16.23
N SER A 30 4.30 -0.97 -16.16
CA SER A 30 3.19 -0.38 -16.90
C SER A 30 2.72 0.92 -16.24
N TYR A 31 2.73 0.97 -14.92
CA TYR A 31 2.47 2.19 -14.16
C TYR A 31 3.52 3.27 -14.43
N ALA A 32 4.81 2.89 -14.52
CA ALA A 32 5.89 3.80 -14.88
C ALA A 32 5.67 4.45 -16.24
N LYS A 33 5.17 3.69 -17.23
CA LYS A 33 4.80 4.24 -18.55
C LYS A 33 3.65 5.24 -18.44
N TYR A 34 2.63 4.93 -17.64
CA TYR A 34 1.50 5.82 -17.42
C TYR A 34 1.93 7.17 -16.84
N ILE A 35 2.72 7.18 -15.75
CA ILE A 35 3.08 8.42 -15.05
C ILE A 35 4.06 9.33 -15.83
N VAL A 36 4.75 8.82 -16.86
CA VAL A 36 5.65 9.62 -17.72
C VAL A 36 5.03 9.99 -19.06
N ASN A 37 3.90 9.39 -19.42
CA ASN A 37 3.19 9.68 -20.66
C ASN A 37 2.24 10.87 -20.48
N LEU A 38 1.85 11.48 -21.61
CA LEU A 38 1.03 12.69 -21.61
C LEU A 38 -0.29 12.49 -20.85
N GLU A 39 -0.93 11.33 -20.98
CA GLU A 39 -2.18 10.98 -20.28
C GLU A 39 -2.01 11.11 -18.75
N GLY A 40 -1.07 10.37 -18.14
CA GLY A 40 -0.85 10.47 -16.69
C GLY A 40 -0.32 11.83 -16.23
N LEU A 41 0.42 12.53 -17.10
CA LEU A 41 0.91 13.88 -16.81
C LEU A 41 -0.20 14.94 -16.80
N THR A 42 -1.29 14.74 -17.54
CA THR A 42 -2.40 15.70 -17.65
C THR A 42 -3.67 15.29 -16.92
N ASP A 43 -3.76 14.05 -16.42
CA ASP A 43 -4.88 13.60 -15.60
C ASP A 43 -5.06 14.50 -14.37
N ASP A 44 -6.30 14.94 -14.14
CA ASP A 44 -6.67 15.79 -13.00
C ASP A 44 -6.49 15.04 -11.67
N SER A 45 -6.79 13.74 -11.68
CA SER A 45 -6.61 12.82 -10.55
C SER A 45 -5.93 11.54 -11.05
N PRO A 46 -4.60 11.55 -11.22
CA PRO A 46 -3.87 10.40 -11.74
C PRO A 46 -4.02 9.17 -10.84
N LEU A 47 -3.87 7.98 -11.45
CA LEU A 47 -3.81 6.72 -10.71
C LEU A 47 -2.66 6.74 -9.68
N GLY A 48 -2.92 6.20 -8.49
CA GLY A 48 -1.93 5.96 -7.44
C GLY A 48 -1.98 4.50 -6.98
N ILE A 49 -0.82 3.91 -6.71
CA ILE A 49 -0.72 2.60 -6.06
C ILE A 49 -1.22 2.76 -4.62
N TYR A 50 -2.11 1.86 -4.24
CA TYR A 50 -2.71 1.74 -2.92
C TYR A 50 -2.81 0.26 -2.61
N ASP A 51 -1.80 -0.29 -1.95
CA ASP A 51 -1.60 -1.73 -1.82
C ASP A 51 -1.41 -2.15 -0.35
N SER A 52 -2.38 -2.90 0.18
CA SER A 52 -2.33 -3.46 1.53
C SER A 52 -1.60 -4.79 1.64
N GLU A 53 -1.48 -5.52 0.54
CA GLU A 53 -1.01 -6.91 0.48
C GLU A 53 0.52 -6.97 0.22
N PHE A 54 1.17 -5.81 0.13
CA PHE A 54 2.62 -5.73 -0.13
C PHE A 54 3.48 -6.44 0.94
N GLY A 55 2.92 -6.61 2.14
CA GLY A 55 3.60 -7.18 3.30
C GLY A 55 3.17 -8.60 3.65
N ASP A 56 2.31 -9.23 2.86
CA ASP A 56 1.82 -10.59 3.14
C ASP A 56 2.93 -11.61 2.89
N GLU A 57 2.89 -12.77 3.56
CA GLU A 57 3.98 -13.76 3.53
C GLU A 57 4.31 -14.23 2.10
N ASP A 58 3.26 -14.47 1.29
CA ASP A 58 3.38 -14.91 -0.10
C ASP A 58 3.63 -13.75 -1.08
N SER A 59 3.66 -12.51 -0.60
CA SER A 59 3.81 -11.33 -1.45
C SER A 59 5.25 -11.21 -1.99
N PRO A 60 5.45 -11.02 -3.31
CA PRO A 60 6.79 -10.84 -3.87
C PRO A 60 7.49 -9.56 -3.38
N THR A 61 6.75 -8.66 -2.74
CA THR A 61 7.24 -7.40 -2.15
C THR A 61 7.38 -7.47 -0.63
N ASN A 62 7.12 -8.62 -0.01
CA ASN A 62 7.18 -8.84 1.45
C ASN A 62 8.49 -8.34 2.09
N ILE A 63 9.61 -8.45 1.36
CA ILE A 63 10.93 -7.97 1.80
C ILE A 63 10.92 -6.50 2.27
N LEU A 64 10.01 -5.67 1.76
CA LEU A 64 9.85 -4.27 2.18
C LEU A 64 9.45 -4.12 3.65
N THR A 65 8.78 -5.12 4.25
CA THR A 65 8.42 -5.11 5.68
C THR A 65 9.63 -5.10 6.60
N SER A 66 10.79 -5.59 6.12
CA SER A 66 12.06 -5.56 6.86
C SER A 66 12.82 -4.23 6.73
N GLU A 67 12.35 -3.31 5.88
CA GLU A 67 13.04 -2.05 5.57
C GLU A 67 12.52 -0.85 6.36
N TYR A 68 11.51 -1.05 7.22
CA TYR A 68 10.99 -0.02 8.12
C TYR A 68 10.66 -0.61 9.50
N THR A 69 10.39 0.28 10.47
CA THR A 69 9.93 -0.11 11.81
C THR A 69 8.74 0.76 12.20
N VAL A 70 7.79 0.18 12.94
CA VAL A 70 6.63 0.91 13.48
C VAL A 70 7.11 1.84 14.60
N PRO A 71 6.71 3.12 14.61
CA PRO A 71 7.06 4.02 15.70
C PRO A 71 6.57 3.50 17.05
N PRO A 72 7.35 3.58 18.14
CA PRO A 72 6.98 3.00 19.43
C PRO A 72 5.64 3.45 20.00
N CYS A 73 5.16 4.66 19.67
CA CYS A 73 3.87 5.18 20.12
C CYS A 73 2.64 4.53 19.45
N PHE A 74 2.84 3.75 18.37
CA PHE A 74 1.80 2.95 17.71
C PHE A 74 1.93 1.46 18.05
N SER A 75 2.76 1.13 19.04
CA SER A 75 2.85 -0.19 19.65
C SER A 75 2.31 -0.11 21.08
N PRO A 76 1.40 -0.99 21.52
CA PRO A 76 0.98 -2.25 20.87
C PRO A 76 -0.15 -2.10 19.84
N ASP A 77 -0.15 -2.98 18.84
CA ASP A 77 -1.24 -3.17 17.87
C ASP A 77 -2.27 -4.15 18.43
N ILE A 78 -3.46 -3.66 18.78
CA ILE A 78 -4.49 -4.47 19.46
C ILE A 78 -5.20 -5.42 18.48
N PHE A 79 -5.21 -5.12 17.17
CA PHE A 79 -5.82 -6.00 16.17
C PHE A 79 -5.01 -7.28 15.93
N ASP A 80 -3.74 -7.32 16.37
CA ASP A 80 -2.90 -8.53 16.34
C ASP A 80 -3.55 -9.68 17.13
N LEU A 81 -4.31 -9.37 18.19
CA LEU A 81 -5.04 -10.39 18.96
C LEU A 81 -6.22 -11.01 18.21
N ALA A 82 -6.69 -10.37 17.14
CA ALA A 82 -7.78 -10.90 16.32
C ALA A 82 -7.32 -12.02 15.39
N ASP A 83 -6.02 -12.15 15.14
CA ASP A 83 -5.44 -13.20 14.29
C ASP A 83 -5.38 -14.57 15.01
N ASP A 84 -5.52 -14.60 16.35
CA ASP A 84 -5.30 -15.78 17.21
C ASP A 84 -6.58 -16.54 17.63
N ASP A 85 -7.80 -16.06 17.30
CA ASP A 85 -9.08 -16.65 17.77
C ASP A 85 -9.60 -17.77 16.84
N ASP A 86 -9.08 -18.99 17.05
CA ASP A 86 -9.45 -20.23 16.39
C ASP A 86 -10.47 -21.02 17.25
N ASP A 87 -11.76 -21.00 16.87
CA ASP A 87 -12.64 -22.13 17.21
C ASP A 87 -13.93 -22.22 16.40
N ASN A 88 -14.40 -21.19 15.67
CA ASN A 88 -15.58 -21.32 14.78
C ASN A 88 -15.84 -20.17 13.77
N ASN A 89 -14.91 -19.23 13.50
CA ASN A 89 -15.23 -18.12 12.59
C ASN A 89 -13.98 -17.41 12.01
N ASN A 90 -13.72 -17.55 10.70
CA ASN A 90 -13.31 -16.52 9.71
C ASN A 90 -12.65 -15.18 10.17
N GLY A 91 -11.81 -15.15 11.20
CA GLY A 91 -11.27 -13.93 11.79
C GLY A 91 -9.92 -13.51 11.23
N GLU A 92 -9.85 -13.12 9.96
CA GLU A 92 -8.66 -12.39 9.47
C GLU A 92 -8.80 -10.92 9.91
N ARG A 93 -7.79 -10.36 10.59
CA ARG A 93 -7.79 -8.92 10.90
C ARG A 93 -8.00 -8.09 9.62
N PRO A 94 -8.66 -6.93 9.72
CA PRO A 94 -8.75 -6.02 8.58
C PRO A 94 -7.34 -5.62 8.08
N PRO A 95 -7.19 -5.28 6.78
CA PRO A 95 -5.97 -4.67 6.27
C PRO A 95 -5.58 -3.45 7.10
N TRP A 96 -4.28 -3.27 7.37
CA TRP A 96 -3.80 -2.35 8.40
C TRP A 96 -2.51 -1.59 8.05
N ARG A 97 -1.84 -1.99 6.98
CA ARG A 97 -0.64 -1.32 6.45
C ARG A 97 -0.79 -1.18 4.96
N TRP A 98 -0.38 -0.04 4.44
CA TRP A 98 -0.44 0.26 3.01
C TRP A 98 0.87 0.86 2.56
N ILE A 99 1.27 0.55 1.33
CA ILE A 99 2.25 1.31 0.58
C ILE A 99 1.54 2.17 -0.45
N LEU A 100 1.84 3.47 -0.39
CA LEU A 100 1.22 4.50 -1.22
C LEU A 100 2.26 5.07 -2.18
N ILE A 101 2.03 4.95 -3.49
CA ILE A 101 2.96 5.45 -4.53
C ILE A 101 2.18 6.17 -5.62
N GLY A 102 2.32 7.50 -5.70
CA GLY A 102 1.54 8.33 -6.61
C GLY A 102 2.33 9.53 -7.17
N PRO A 103 2.05 9.98 -8.41
CA PRO A 103 2.55 11.25 -8.93
C PRO A 103 1.80 12.42 -8.28
N ALA A 104 2.23 13.65 -8.60
CA ALA A 104 1.49 14.86 -8.20
C ALA A 104 0.02 14.78 -8.63
N ARG A 105 -0.87 15.35 -7.80
CA ARG A 105 -2.35 15.36 -7.94
C ARG A 105 -3.07 14.05 -7.63
N SER A 106 -2.35 12.94 -7.48
CA SER A 106 -2.95 11.73 -6.90
C SER A 106 -3.21 11.93 -5.40
N GLY A 107 -4.15 11.17 -4.84
CA GLY A 107 -4.48 11.22 -3.43
C GLY A 107 -5.76 10.48 -3.09
N THR A 108 -6.15 10.54 -1.81
CA THR A 108 -7.38 9.95 -1.30
C THR A 108 -8.34 11.05 -0.90
N GLY A 109 -9.63 10.88 -1.20
CA GLY A 109 -10.68 11.81 -0.77
C GLY A 109 -10.78 11.92 0.76
N MET A 110 -11.47 12.95 1.26
CA MET A 110 -11.71 13.11 2.70
C MET A 110 -12.46 11.90 3.27
N HIS A 111 -11.96 11.33 4.36
CA HIS A 111 -12.55 10.18 5.03
C HIS A 111 -12.20 10.15 6.53
N ILE A 112 -12.85 9.24 7.25
CA ILE A 112 -12.50 8.81 8.60
C ILE A 112 -12.01 7.37 8.47
N ASP A 113 -10.93 7.03 9.15
CA ASP A 113 -10.40 5.66 9.13
C ASP A 113 -11.47 4.66 9.62
N PRO A 114 -11.66 3.52 8.92
CA PRO A 114 -12.62 2.50 9.33
C PRO A 114 -12.37 2.03 10.77
N LEU A 115 -13.45 1.64 11.45
CA LEU A 115 -13.40 1.19 12.85
C LEU A 115 -12.79 2.22 13.82
N TRP A 116 -12.69 3.49 13.42
CA TRP A 116 -12.16 4.60 14.25
C TRP A 116 -10.72 4.37 14.71
N THR A 117 -9.91 3.72 13.89
CA THR A 117 -8.48 3.54 14.17
C THR A 117 -7.73 4.87 14.08
N ASN A 118 -6.51 4.87 14.61
CA ASN A 118 -5.56 5.96 14.39
C ASN A 118 -4.50 5.47 13.40
N ALA A 119 -4.05 6.35 12.51
CA ALA A 119 -3.00 6.05 11.54
C ALA A 119 -1.72 6.84 11.82
N TRP A 120 -0.59 6.30 11.36
CA TRP A 120 0.65 7.03 11.17
C TRP A 120 1.08 6.95 9.71
N VAL A 121 1.59 8.06 9.18
CA VAL A 121 2.04 8.16 7.79
C VAL A 121 3.45 8.71 7.77
N THR A 122 4.37 7.94 7.17
CA THR A 122 5.74 8.37 6.92
C THR A 122 5.89 8.71 5.44
N LEU A 123 6.16 9.97 5.13
CA LEU A 123 6.43 10.41 3.77
C LEU A 123 7.90 10.14 3.40
N LEU A 124 8.11 9.45 2.29
CA LEU A 124 9.42 9.21 1.69
C LEU A 124 9.46 9.87 0.30
N GLN A 125 10.64 10.37 -0.12
CA GLN A 125 10.86 11.01 -1.42
C GLN A 125 12.01 10.34 -2.17
#